data_AF-A0A496UUE6-F1
#
_entry.id   AF-A0A496UUE6-F1
#
_cell.length_a   1.000
_cell.length_b   1.000
_cell.length_c   1.000
_cell.angle_alpha   90.00
_cell.angle_beta   90.00
_cell.angle_gamma   90.00
#
_symmetry.space_group_name_H-M   'P 1'
#
loop_
_entity.id
_entity.type
_entity.pdbx_description
1 polymer ?
#
loop_
_entity_poly.entity_id
_entity_poly.type
_entity_poly.pdbx_seq_one_letter_code
_entity_poly.pdbx_strand_id
1 'polypeptide(L)'
;MTREALAEFDQQFPSLLDATGSQIAFTNLPLASNTISIYTAAGDLVDAFMHDGSTDGGTVMWNLMSRNGQEIVSGIYLYSVETHDPQFADFVGRFVVVW
;
A
#
# COMPACT_ATOMS: atom_id res chain seq x y z
N MET A 1 -28.98 8.40 2.57
CA MET A 1 -27.60 8.28 3.08
C MET A 1 -26.71 8.34 1.85
N THR A 2 -26.10 9.50 1.62
CA THR A 2 -25.54 9.94 0.33
C THR A 2 -24.19 9.27 0.03
N ARG A 3 -23.87 9.09 -1.26
CA ARG A 3 -22.61 8.50 -1.78
C ARG A 3 -21.33 9.12 -1.18
N GLU A 4 -21.44 10.31 -0.60
CA GLU A 4 -20.38 11.02 0.12
C GLU A 4 -19.89 10.26 1.35
N ALA A 5 -20.78 9.61 2.12
CA ALA A 5 -20.39 8.87 3.32
C ALA A 5 -19.55 7.60 3.01
N LEU A 6 -19.66 7.07 1.79
CA LEU A 6 -18.82 5.96 1.31
C LEU A 6 -17.44 6.44 0.86
N ALA A 7 -17.34 7.64 0.30
CA ALA A 7 -16.07 8.25 -0.08
C ALA A 7 -15.25 8.69 1.15
N GLU A 8 -15.91 9.15 2.22
CA GLU A 8 -15.26 9.44 3.50
C GLU A 8 -14.71 8.19 4.20
N PHE A 9 -15.30 7.02 3.96
CA PHE A 9 -14.79 5.75 4.48
C PHE A 9 -13.53 5.29 3.73
N ASP A 10 -13.48 5.52 2.41
CA ASP A 10 -12.36 5.17 1.53
C ASP A 10 -11.15 6.11 1.67
N GLN A 11 -11.36 7.33 2.18
CA GLN A 11 -10.31 8.35 2.36
C GLN A 11 -9.69 8.39 3.76
N GLN A 12 -9.77 7.30 4.52
CA GLN A 12 -8.94 7.16 5.72
C GLN A 12 -7.49 6.86 5.31
N PHE A 13 -6.79 7.88 4.82
CA PHE A 13 -5.34 7.89 4.93
C PHE A 13 -5.00 7.67 6.41
N PRO A 14 -4.12 6.71 6.74
CA PRO A 14 -3.63 6.48 8.09
C PRO A 14 -3.26 7.81 8.71
N SER A 15 -3.99 8.19 9.74
CA SER A 15 -3.60 9.37 10.51
C SER A 15 -2.25 9.04 11.13
N LEU A 16 -1.41 10.05 11.40
CA LEU A 16 -0.22 9.92 12.27
C LEU A 16 -0.57 9.43 13.70
N LEU A 17 -1.83 9.06 13.95
CA LEU A 17 -2.45 8.58 15.18
C LEU A 17 -3.05 7.17 15.01
N ASP A 18 -2.69 6.41 13.97
CA ASP A 18 -3.08 4.99 13.87
C ASP A 18 -2.48 4.22 15.06
N ALA A 19 -3.34 3.51 15.81
CA ALA A 19 -3.09 3.05 17.17
C ALA A 19 -1.92 2.05 17.36
N THR A 20 -1.31 1.56 16.28
CA THR A 20 -0.13 0.67 16.32
C THR A 20 1.20 1.42 16.19
N GLY A 21 1.19 2.65 15.65
CA GLY A 21 2.40 3.44 15.33
C GLY A 21 3.32 2.85 14.25
N SER A 22 3.05 1.63 13.77
CA SER A 22 3.91 0.88 12.86
C SER A 22 3.41 1.01 11.43
N GLN A 23 4.29 1.42 10.52
CA GLN A 23 3.98 1.68 9.12
C GLN A 23 5.15 1.22 8.24
N ILE A 24 4.86 0.85 6.99
CA ILE A 24 5.87 0.65 5.96
C ILE A 24 5.80 1.80 4.97
N ALA A 25 6.96 2.43 4.72
CA ALA A 25 7.14 3.41 3.67
C ALA A 25 7.65 2.72 2.40
N PHE A 26 6.88 2.75 1.33
CA PHE A 26 7.39 2.47 -0.01
C PHE A 26 7.96 3.76 -0.57
N THR A 27 9.28 3.82 -0.75
CA THR A 27 10.00 5.02 -1.17
C THR A 27 10.62 4.85 -2.55
N ASN A 28 10.97 5.96 -3.18
CA ASN A 28 11.56 6.00 -4.52
C ASN A 28 10.64 5.34 -5.58
N LEU A 29 9.33 5.50 -5.41
CA LEU A 29 8.34 5.09 -6.39
C LEU A 29 8.44 5.98 -7.64
N PRO A 30 8.10 5.44 -8.83
CA PRO A 30 8.00 6.24 -10.04
C PRO A 30 7.07 7.44 -9.85
N LEU A 31 7.44 8.60 -10.43
CA LEU A 31 6.62 9.82 -10.42
C LEU A 31 5.48 9.73 -11.45
N ALA A 32 4.70 8.65 -11.37
CA ALA A 32 3.61 8.30 -12.26
C ALA A 32 2.50 7.61 -11.44
N SER A 33 1.38 7.26 -12.09
CA SER A 33 0.37 6.42 -11.46
C SER A 33 0.89 4.99 -11.31
N ASN A 34 0.90 4.50 -10.06
CA ASN A 34 1.36 3.16 -9.71
C ASN A 34 0.27 2.39 -8.95
N THR A 35 0.26 1.07 -9.11
CA THR A 35 -0.47 0.15 -8.25
C THR A 35 0.53 -0.60 -7.39
N ILE A 36 0.40 -0.51 -6.07
CA ILE A 36 1.19 -1.29 -5.11
C ILE A 36 0.32 -2.45 -4.66
N SER A 37 0.80 -3.68 -4.86
CA SER A 37 0.12 -4.89 -4.39
C SER A 37 1.00 -5.65 -3.43
N ILE A 38 0.43 -6.15 -2.34
CA ILE A 38 1.14 -6.85 -1.26
C ILE A 38 0.57 -8.26 -1.13
N TYR A 39 1.46 -9.25 -1.05
CA TYR A 39 1.09 -10.66 -1.04
C TYR A 39 1.75 -11.41 0.11
N THR A 40 1.11 -12.50 0.55
CA THR A 40 1.76 -13.51 1.39
C THR A 40 2.81 -14.27 0.59
N ALA A 41 3.72 -15.00 1.26
CA ALA A 41 4.67 -15.89 0.58
C ALA A 41 4.00 -17.02 -0.23
N ALA A 42 2.72 -17.34 0.05
CA ALA A 42 1.94 -18.30 -0.72
C ALA A 42 1.31 -17.68 -1.98
N GLY A 43 1.41 -16.36 -2.15
CA GLY A 43 0.84 -15.62 -3.28
C GLY A 43 -0.56 -15.06 -3.03
N ASP A 44 -1.09 -15.14 -1.81
CA ASP A 44 -2.41 -14.57 -1.49
C ASP A 44 -2.33 -13.05 -1.40
N LEU A 45 -3.27 -12.34 -2.05
CA LEU A 45 -3.34 -10.88 -2.00
C LEU A 45 -3.78 -10.41 -0.61
N VAL A 46 -2.90 -9.63 0.04
CA VAL A 46 -3.11 -9.03 1.36
C VAL A 46 -3.78 -7.67 1.21
N ASP A 47 -3.20 -6.81 0.39
CA ASP A 47 -3.70 -5.46 0.12
C ASP A 47 -3.24 -4.95 -1.25
N ALA A 48 -3.99 -4.01 -1.82
CA ALA A 48 -3.61 -3.32 -3.05
C ALA A 48 -4.19 -1.90 -3.06
N PHE A 49 -3.35 -0.92 -3.37
CA PHE A 49 -3.74 0.49 -3.42
C PHE A 49 -3.04 1.23 -4.55
N MET A 50 -3.70 2.27 -5.05
CA MET A 50 -3.15 3.17 -6.07
C MET A 50 -2.40 4.31 -5.41
N HIS A 51 -1.32 4.74 -6.06
CA HIS A 51 -0.52 5.89 -5.67
C HIS A 51 -0.15 6.71 -6.90
N ASP A 52 -0.47 8.00 -6.92
CA ASP A 52 -0.06 8.90 -7.98
C ASP A 52 1.22 9.63 -7.59
N GLY A 53 2.36 9.11 -8.03
CA GLY A 53 3.66 9.70 -7.76
C GLY A 53 3.87 11.06 -8.45
N SER A 54 3.04 11.41 -9.43
CA SER A 54 3.14 12.71 -10.12
C SER A 54 2.58 13.86 -9.27
N THR A 55 1.63 13.56 -8.37
CA THR A 55 1.01 14.53 -7.46
C THR A 55 1.50 14.39 -6.02
N ASP A 56 1.66 13.15 -5.55
CA ASP A 56 1.87 12.83 -4.14
C ASP A 56 3.35 12.53 -3.82
N GLY A 57 4.21 12.53 -4.84
CA GLY A 57 5.65 12.27 -4.75
C GLY A 57 6.01 10.79 -4.69
N GLY A 58 7.30 10.46 -4.66
CA GLY A 58 7.78 9.08 -4.75
C GLY A 58 7.64 8.23 -3.49
N THR A 59 6.72 8.56 -2.57
CA THR A 59 6.55 7.86 -1.29
C THR A 59 5.09 7.66 -0.93
N VAL A 60 4.75 6.45 -0.46
CA VAL A 60 3.43 6.13 0.11
C VAL A 60 3.61 5.29 1.38
N MET A 61 2.73 5.52 2.35
CA MET A 61 2.72 4.81 3.64
C MET A 61 1.61 3.76 3.65
N TRP A 62 1.93 2.57 4.14
CA TRP A 62 0.97 1.50 4.40
C TRP A 62 0.94 1.16 5.89
N ASN A 63 -0.26 1.07 6.46
CA ASN A 63 -0.49 0.90 7.89
C ASN A 63 -0.54 -0.56 8.36
N LEU A 64 -0.03 -1.50 7.56
CA LEU A 64 0.02 -2.94 7.88
C LEU A 64 -1.36 -3.59 8.04
N MET A 65 -2.42 -2.98 7.48
CA MET A 65 -3.75 -3.56 7.42
C MET A 65 -3.95 -4.26 6.07
N SER A 66 -4.51 -5.46 6.11
CA SER A 66 -5.05 -6.11 4.93
C SER A 66 -6.28 -5.36 4.40
N ARG A 67 -6.64 -5.63 3.14
CA ARG A 67 -7.87 -5.11 2.50
C ARG A 67 -9.17 -5.41 3.27
N ASN A 68 -9.14 -6.36 4.21
CA ASN A 68 -10.28 -6.73 5.04
C ASN A 68 -10.31 -5.95 6.38
N GLY A 69 -9.41 -4.99 6.59
CA GLY A 69 -9.29 -4.22 7.85
C GLY A 69 -8.70 -5.02 9.01
N GLN A 70 -7.93 -6.07 8.72
CA GLN A 70 -7.24 -6.87 9.73
C GLN A 70 -5.74 -6.59 9.66
N GLU A 71 -5.11 -6.38 10.82
CA GLU A 71 -3.66 -6.25 10.93
C GLU A 71 -2.98 -7.54 10.46
N ILE A 72 -1.89 -7.40 9.72
CA ILE A 72 -1.12 -8.55 9.26
C ILE A 72 -0.33 -9.20 10.40
N VAL A 73 0.04 -10.47 10.23
CA VAL A 73 0.82 -11.23 11.21
C VAL A 73 2.30 -11.29 10.84
N SER A 74 3.15 -11.76 11.75
CA SER A 74 4.56 -12.01 11.43
C SER A 74 4.68 -13.00 10.27
N GLY A 75 5.57 -12.70 9.33
CA GLY A 75 5.69 -13.48 8.10
C GLY A 75 6.54 -12.80 7.04
N ILE A 76 6.73 -13.53 5.93
CA ILE A 76 7.38 -13.01 4.72
C ILE A 76 6.28 -12.53 3.78
N TYR A 77 6.45 -11.31 3.29
CA TYR A 77 5.55 -10.67 2.34
C TYR A 77 6.30 -10.29 1.09
N LEU A 78 5.60 -10.37 -0.03
CA LEU A 78 6.05 -9.91 -1.35
C LEU A 78 5.28 -8.63 -1.67
N TYR A 79 5.87 -7.76 -2.46
CA TYR A 79 5.12 -6.65 -3.04
C TYR A 79 5.51 -6.44 -4.50
N SER A 80 4.56 -6.00 -5.31
CA SER A 80 4.79 -5.46 -6.65
C SER A 80 4.46 -3.98 -6.69
N VAL A 81 5.19 -3.26 -7.54
CA VAL A 81 4.89 -1.90 -7.96
C VAL A 81 4.72 -1.96 -9.47
N GLU A 82 3.48 -1.89 -9.92
CA GLU A 82 3.12 -1.82 -11.33
C GLU A 82 2.92 -0.37 -11.71
N THR A 83 3.54 0.07 -12.80
CA THR A 83 3.50 1.47 -13.25
C THR A 83 2.65 1.60 -14.51
N HIS A 84 1.78 2.62 -14.55
CA HIS A 84 0.95 2.91 -15.72
C HIS A 84 1.64 3.84 -16.73
N ASP A 85 2.95 4.08 -16.55
CA ASP A 85 3.78 4.83 -17.50
C ASP A 85 4.87 3.91 -18.08
N PRO A 86 4.87 3.66 -19.41
CA PRO A 86 5.80 2.73 -20.06
C PRO A 86 7.28 3.17 -19.99
N GLN A 87 7.58 4.39 -19.53
CA GLN A 87 8.96 4.83 -19.28
C GLN A 87 9.59 4.17 -18.05
N PHE A 88 8.76 3.66 -17.13
CA PHE A 88 9.19 2.98 -15.92
C PHE A 88 8.93 1.48 -16.06
N ALA A 89 9.79 0.67 -15.43
CA ALA A 89 9.62 -0.77 -15.37
C ALA A 89 8.93 -1.15 -14.05
N ASP A 90 8.13 -2.21 -14.10
CA ASP A 90 7.55 -2.80 -12.89
C ASP A 90 8.65 -3.32 -11.95
N PHE A 91 8.37 -3.30 -10.66
CA PHE A 91 9.29 -3.74 -9.62
C PHE A 91 8.64 -4.77 -8.71
N VAL A 92 9.42 -5.77 -8.26
CA VAL A 92 9.00 -6.74 -7.26
C VAL A 92 10.02 -6.79 -6.12
N GLY A 93 9.54 -6.72 -4.90
CA GLY A 93 10.35 -6.81 -3.69
C GLY A 93 9.74 -7.71 -2.62
N ARG A 94 10.40 -7.77 -1.47
CA ARG A 94 9.94 -8.53 -0.31
C ARG A 94 10.35 -7.85 0.98
N PHE A 95 9.58 -8.10 2.04
CA PHE A 95 9.92 -7.69 3.40
C PHE A 95 9.49 -8.76 4.41
N VAL A 96 9.99 -8.65 5.63
CA VAL A 96 9.67 -9.58 6.73
C VAL A 96 9.14 -8.76 7.89
N VAL A 97 8.01 -9.20 8.44
CA VAL A 97 7.41 -8.64 9.65
C VAL A 97 7.63 -9.61 10.80
N VAL A 98 8.09 -9.09 11.94
CA VAL A 98 8.30 -9.85 13.18
C VAL A 98 7.75 -9.01 14.32
N TRP A 99 6.80 -9.57 15.08
CA TRP A 99 6.18 -8.97 16.26
C TRP A 99 6.89 -9.38 17.54
#